data_AF-A0A1M3SZQ0-F1
#
_entry.id   AF-A0A1M3SZQ0-F1
#
_cell.length_a   1.000
_cell.length_b   1.000
_cell.length_c   1.000
_cell.angle_alpha   90.00
_cell.angle_beta   90.00
_cell.angle_gamma   90.00
#
_symmetry.space_group_name_H-M   'P 1'
#
loop_
_entity.id
_entity.type
_entity.pdbx_description
1 polymer ?
#
loop_
_entity_poly.entity_id
_entity_poly.type
_entity_poly.pdbx_seq_one_letter_code
_entity_poly.pdbx_strand_id
1 'polypeptide(L)'
;MDLDAQISYRDGLILGLIHLFGISYFVCFVVSFFLYHFPKSPGAIHKAQVVTFYSMGVLLWELSSLTCQSSWIFHGDKTASWRKFQMAGTMALIYTTAVPSIVATYRQQTYLRSVYLSGLTSLAVSKISAILARTSDASMAQSSFHWDCLWLGFWALIPSVHALQTQESPPPLTVNLVRIATWSLLAAAGCAAQIPERLGVVGHWHPSLYAMHLVLVWSSISYAQGVWDMVL
;
A
#
# COMPACT_ATOMS: atom_id res chain seq x y z
N MET A 1 -0.27 -34.65 -10.31
CA MET A 1 -0.41 -33.42 -9.49
C MET A 1 -1.82 -32.94 -9.71
N ASP A 2 -2.55 -32.65 -8.62
CA ASP A 2 -3.95 -32.22 -8.69
C ASP A 2 -4.08 -30.88 -9.45
N LEU A 3 -5.14 -30.72 -10.25
CA LEU A 3 -5.35 -29.52 -11.08
C LEU A 3 -5.42 -28.26 -10.20
N ASP A 4 -6.05 -28.37 -9.04
CA ASP A 4 -6.18 -27.30 -8.05
C ASP A 4 -4.83 -26.93 -7.43
N ALA A 5 -3.95 -27.92 -7.20
CA ALA A 5 -2.60 -27.68 -6.71
C ALA A 5 -1.72 -26.97 -7.75
N GLN A 6 -1.92 -27.25 -9.04
CA GLN A 6 -1.20 -26.60 -10.13
C GLN A 6 -1.66 -25.14 -10.33
N ILE A 7 -2.96 -24.88 -10.22
CA ILE A 7 -3.52 -23.52 -10.26
C ILE A 7 -3.01 -22.71 -9.07
N SER A 8 -3.07 -23.27 -7.86
CA SER A 8 -2.59 -22.60 -6.64
C SER A 8 -1.10 -22.27 -6.71
N TYR A 9 -0.27 -23.22 -7.14
CA TYR A 9 1.17 -22.99 -7.30
C TYR A 9 1.48 -21.86 -8.29
N ARG A 10 0.80 -21.86 -9.46
CA ARG A 10 1.00 -20.84 -10.50
C ARG A 10 0.62 -19.44 -9.99
N ASP A 11 -0.53 -19.33 -9.34
CA ASP A 11 -1.04 -18.03 -8.87
C ASP A 11 -0.15 -17.45 -7.76
N GLY A 12 0.29 -18.31 -6.83
CA GLY A 12 1.26 -17.94 -5.81
C GLY A 12 2.61 -17.54 -6.40
N LEU A 13 3.08 -18.22 -7.46
CA LEU A 13 4.32 -17.87 -8.15
C LEU A 13 4.25 -16.50 -8.82
N ILE A 14 3.19 -16.22 -9.58
CA ILE A 14 3.01 -14.93 -10.26
C ILE A 14 2.99 -13.79 -9.24
N LEU A 15 2.19 -13.93 -8.17
CA LEU A 15 2.13 -12.93 -7.10
C LEU A 15 3.47 -12.80 -6.37
N GLY A 16 4.16 -13.93 -6.11
CA GLY A 16 5.49 -13.94 -5.52
C GLY A 16 6.51 -13.15 -6.35
N LEU A 17 6.49 -13.30 -7.67
CA LEU A 17 7.36 -12.54 -8.58
C LEU A 17 7.06 -11.04 -8.57
N ILE A 18 5.77 -10.66 -8.56
CA ILE A 18 5.36 -9.25 -8.47
C ILE A 18 5.92 -8.61 -7.19
N HIS A 19 5.76 -9.29 -6.04
CA HIS A 19 6.26 -8.79 -4.76
C HIS A 19 7.78 -8.79 -4.67
N LEU A 20 8.46 -9.80 -5.23
CA LEU A 20 9.92 -9.83 -5.26
C LEU A 20 10.48 -8.66 -6.09
N PHE A 21 9.82 -8.31 -7.20
CA PHE A 21 10.16 -7.13 -7.99
C PHE A 21 9.99 -5.83 -7.18
N GLY A 22 8.85 -5.66 -6.49
CA GLY A 22 8.60 -4.51 -5.62
C GLY A 22 9.63 -4.36 -4.49
N ILE A 23 9.94 -5.46 -3.79
CA ILE A 23 10.98 -5.49 -2.75
C ILE A 23 12.32 -5.07 -3.31
N SER A 24 12.73 -5.68 -4.44
CA SER A 24 14.03 -5.41 -5.06
C SER A 24 14.16 -3.93 -5.41
N TYR A 25 13.11 -3.34 -5.99
CA TYR A 25 13.08 -1.91 -6.29
C TYR A 25 13.21 -1.07 -5.01
N PHE A 26 12.39 -1.31 -4.00
CA PHE A 26 12.37 -0.47 -2.80
C PHE A 26 13.62 -0.61 -1.92
N VAL A 27 14.24 -1.78 -1.89
CA VAL A 27 15.56 -1.96 -1.26
C VAL A 27 16.60 -1.10 -1.97
N CYS A 28 16.68 -1.18 -3.31
CA CYS A 28 17.59 -0.35 -4.09
C CYS A 28 17.30 1.15 -3.94
N PHE A 29 16.02 1.54 -3.90
CA PHE A 29 15.57 2.91 -3.69
C PHE A 29 16.05 3.44 -2.32
N VAL A 30 15.81 2.70 -1.24
CA VAL A 30 16.22 3.09 0.13
C VAL A 30 17.74 3.17 0.26
N VAL A 31 18.46 2.18 -0.27
CA VAL A 31 19.94 2.19 -0.28
C VAL A 31 20.46 3.40 -1.05
N SER A 32 19.94 3.64 -2.25
CA SER A 32 20.31 4.81 -3.06
C SER A 32 19.99 6.12 -2.34
N PHE A 33 18.83 6.20 -1.67
CA PHE A 33 18.43 7.37 -0.91
C PHE A 33 19.45 7.71 0.17
N PHE A 34 19.84 6.72 0.99
CA PHE A 34 20.81 6.97 2.05
C PHE A 34 22.23 7.21 1.55
N LEU A 35 22.64 6.61 0.43
CA LEU A 35 23.95 6.86 -0.16
C LEU A 35 24.08 8.29 -0.69
N TYR A 36 23.06 8.82 -1.37
CA TYR A 36 23.14 10.12 -2.04
C TYR A 36 22.53 11.29 -1.25
N HIS A 37 21.55 11.03 -0.38
CA HIS A 37 20.76 12.06 0.32
C HIS A 37 20.80 11.89 1.85
N PHE A 38 21.90 11.34 2.38
CA PHE A 38 22.08 11.22 3.83
C PHE A 38 21.86 12.59 4.51
N PRO A 39 21.02 12.67 5.57
CA PRO A 39 20.64 13.94 6.16
C PRO A 39 21.84 14.61 6.86
N LYS A 40 22.25 15.78 6.36
CA LYS A 40 23.37 16.58 6.90
C LYS A 40 22.93 17.79 7.74
N SER A 41 21.62 18.03 7.84
CA SER A 41 21.07 19.16 8.62
C SER A 41 19.78 18.74 9.33
N PRO A 42 19.40 19.42 10.43
CA PRO A 42 18.16 19.11 11.16
C PRO A 42 16.91 19.12 10.28
N GLY A 43 16.83 20.06 9.32
CA GLY A 43 15.72 20.12 8.36
C GLY A 43 15.69 18.95 7.37
N ALA A 44 16.86 18.41 7.01
CA ALA A 44 16.97 17.24 6.15
C ALA A 44 16.61 15.94 6.88
N ILE A 45 16.82 15.86 8.21
CA ILE A 45 16.45 14.69 9.02
C ILE A 45 14.96 14.41 8.89
N HIS A 46 14.11 15.44 9.02
CA HIS A 46 12.67 15.25 8.94
C HIS A 46 12.22 14.76 7.54
N LYS A 47 12.78 15.34 6.47
CA LYS A 47 12.54 14.87 5.09
C LYS A 47 12.95 13.40 4.91
N ALA A 48 14.14 13.02 5.40
CA ALA A 48 14.63 11.64 5.34
C ALA A 48 13.76 10.66 6.15
N GLN A 49 13.26 11.07 7.31
CA GLN A 49 12.31 10.27 8.10
C GLN A 49 11.03 9.98 7.32
N VAL A 50 10.50 10.96 6.57
CA VAL A 50 9.29 10.77 5.76
C VAL A 50 9.52 9.76 4.63
N VAL A 51 10.63 9.88 3.89
CA VAL A 51 10.99 8.92 2.83
C VAL A 51 11.18 7.52 3.42
N THR A 52 11.88 7.42 4.55
CA THR A 52 12.11 6.15 5.24
C THR A 52 10.79 5.54 5.68
N PHE A 53 9.91 6.32 6.32
CA PHE A 53 8.64 5.85 6.82
C PHE A 53 7.71 5.34 5.72
N TYR A 54 7.63 6.09 4.62
CA TYR A 54 6.95 5.64 3.40
C TYR A 54 7.51 4.31 2.89
N SER A 55 8.82 4.23 2.71
CA SER A 55 9.49 3.05 2.16
C SER A 55 9.32 1.82 3.05
N MET A 56 9.35 1.99 4.38
CA MET A 56 9.11 0.90 5.33
C MET A 56 7.67 0.36 5.24
N GLY A 57 6.69 1.23 5.02
CA GLY A 57 5.31 0.81 4.80
C GLY A 57 5.15 -0.02 3.53
N VAL A 58 5.80 0.40 2.43
CA VAL A 58 5.81 -0.37 1.18
C VAL A 58 6.49 -1.73 1.40
N LEU A 59 7.70 -1.75 1.94
CA LEU A 59 8.44 -3.00 2.20
C LEU A 59 7.67 -3.94 3.14
N LEU A 60 7.00 -3.42 4.17
CA LEU A 60 6.17 -4.21 5.08
C LEU A 60 5.00 -4.87 4.33
N TRP A 61 4.31 -4.13 3.46
CA TRP A 61 3.24 -4.69 2.64
C TRP A 61 3.74 -5.73 1.64
N GLU A 62 4.87 -5.47 0.98
CA GLU A 62 5.47 -6.41 0.02
C GLU A 62 5.90 -7.72 0.70
N LEU A 63 6.62 -7.61 1.84
CA LEU A 63 7.09 -8.76 2.61
C LEU A 63 5.92 -9.55 3.22
N SER A 64 4.91 -8.88 3.76
CA SER A 64 3.73 -9.53 4.31
C SER A 64 2.95 -10.27 3.23
N SER A 65 2.81 -9.68 2.04
CA SER A 65 2.17 -10.33 0.90
C SER A 65 2.98 -11.52 0.39
N LEU A 66 4.29 -11.38 0.21
CA LEU A 66 5.16 -12.48 -0.20
C LEU A 66 5.13 -13.65 0.79
N THR A 67 5.14 -13.34 2.09
CA THR A 67 5.07 -14.36 3.16
C THR A 67 3.71 -15.07 3.12
N CYS A 68 2.62 -14.35 2.89
CA CYS A 68 1.29 -14.93 2.75
C CYS A 68 1.22 -15.86 1.54
N GLN A 69 1.74 -15.44 0.38
CA GLN A 69 1.76 -16.27 -0.84
C GLN A 69 2.62 -17.52 -0.66
N SER A 70 3.82 -17.37 -0.11
CA SER A 70 4.73 -18.49 0.17
C SER A 70 4.08 -19.48 1.13
N SER A 71 3.45 -18.99 2.20
CA SER A 71 2.77 -19.84 3.17
C SER A 71 1.60 -20.60 2.54
N TRP A 72 0.85 -19.96 1.63
CA TRP A 72 -0.24 -20.62 0.91
C TRP A 72 0.27 -21.74 0.00
N ILE A 73 1.37 -21.53 -0.72
CA ILE A 73 2.02 -22.56 -1.56
C ILE A 73 2.48 -23.76 -0.72
N PHE A 74 3.12 -23.53 0.44
CA PHE A 74 3.73 -24.61 1.23
C PHE A 74 2.77 -25.29 2.23
N HIS A 75 1.76 -24.56 2.74
CA HIS A 75 0.93 -25.02 3.86
C HIS A 75 -0.58 -25.00 3.54
N GLY A 76 -1.00 -24.58 2.35
CA GLY A 76 -2.39 -24.51 1.92
C GLY A 76 -3.24 -23.56 2.77
N ASP A 77 -4.47 -23.98 3.08
CA ASP A 77 -5.47 -23.12 3.74
C ASP A 77 -5.27 -22.90 5.26
N LYS A 78 -4.21 -23.45 5.86
CA LYS A 78 -3.87 -23.25 7.28
C LYS A 78 -3.25 -21.87 7.58
N THR A 79 -3.46 -20.89 6.71
CA THR A 79 -2.69 -19.63 6.63
C THR A 79 -3.42 -18.40 7.19
N ALA A 80 -4.43 -18.60 8.02
CA ALA A 80 -5.25 -17.52 8.59
C ALA A 80 -4.44 -16.44 9.33
N SER A 81 -3.32 -16.79 9.98
CA SER A 81 -2.41 -15.83 10.64
C SER A 81 -1.66 -14.95 9.63
N TRP A 82 -1.17 -15.53 8.53
CA TRP A 82 -0.41 -14.82 7.49
C TRP A 82 -1.30 -13.88 6.68
N ARG A 83 -2.56 -14.25 6.48
CA ARG A 83 -3.56 -13.38 5.86
C ARG A 83 -3.81 -12.10 6.67
N LYS A 84 -3.84 -12.19 8.01
CA LYS A 84 -3.96 -11.01 8.89
C LYS A 84 -2.75 -10.08 8.74
N PHE A 85 -1.56 -10.66 8.63
CA PHE A 85 -0.34 -9.88 8.47
C PHE A 85 -0.32 -9.14 7.14
N GLN A 86 -0.77 -9.79 6.05
CA GLN A 86 -0.98 -9.13 4.76
C GLN A 86 -2.01 -8.00 4.85
N MET A 87 -3.16 -8.23 5.51
CA MET A 87 -4.19 -7.20 5.72
C MET A 87 -3.64 -5.99 6.50
N ALA A 88 -2.89 -6.23 7.58
CA ALA A 88 -2.23 -5.18 8.34
C ALA A 88 -1.19 -4.44 7.49
N GLY A 89 -0.43 -5.16 6.66
CA GLY A 89 0.51 -4.60 5.70
C GLY A 89 -0.18 -3.65 4.71
N THR A 90 -1.34 -4.03 4.16
CA THR A 90 -2.12 -3.17 3.26
C THR A 90 -2.58 -1.88 3.95
N MET A 91 -3.03 -1.96 5.21
CA MET A 91 -3.38 -0.75 5.99
C MET A 91 -2.17 0.15 6.23
N ALA A 92 -1.03 -0.45 6.55
CA ALA A 92 0.23 0.28 6.72
C ALA A 92 0.66 0.95 5.41
N LEU A 93 0.50 0.30 4.26
CA LEU A 93 0.75 0.89 2.95
C LEU A 93 -0.11 2.13 2.71
N ILE A 94 -1.43 2.04 2.90
CA ILE A 94 -2.36 3.18 2.70
C ILE A 94 -1.94 4.37 3.58
N TYR A 95 -1.70 4.09 4.85
CA TYR A 95 -1.29 5.12 5.82
C TYR A 95 0.04 5.79 5.44
N THR A 96 1.09 5.00 5.23
CA THR A 96 2.43 5.50 4.97
C THR A 96 2.54 6.20 3.62
N THR A 97 1.73 5.83 2.62
CA THR A 97 1.65 6.49 1.31
C THR A 97 1.07 7.91 1.40
N ALA A 98 0.17 8.16 2.35
CA ALA A 98 -0.42 9.49 2.55
C ALA A 98 0.54 10.48 3.21
N VAL A 99 1.43 10.00 4.09
CA VAL A 99 2.31 10.85 4.92
C VAL A 99 3.16 11.82 4.10
N PRO A 100 3.88 11.39 3.03
CA PRO A 100 4.65 12.32 2.20
C PRO A 100 3.84 13.48 1.63
N SER A 101 2.66 13.20 1.07
CA SER A 101 1.76 14.24 0.54
C SER A 101 1.35 15.23 1.63
N ILE A 102 0.93 14.75 2.80
CA ILE A 102 0.53 15.61 3.93
C ILE A 102 1.69 16.51 4.37
N VAL A 103 2.89 15.96 4.49
CA VAL A 103 4.07 16.72 4.91
C VAL A 103 4.48 17.76 3.87
N ALA A 104 4.47 17.41 2.59
CA ALA A 104 4.79 18.32 1.49
C ALA A 104 3.78 19.47 1.41
N THR A 105 2.48 19.15 1.47
CA THR A 105 1.36 20.07 1.30
C THR A 105 1.25 21.09 2.43
N TYR A 106 1.43 20.65 3.67
CA TYR A 106 1.23 21.48 4.86
C TYR A 106 2.56 21.89 5.51
N ARG A 107 3.61 22.13 4.69
CA ARG A 107 4.95 22.45 5.18
C ARG A 107 4.97 23.67 6.10
N GLN A 108 4.21 24.71 5.76
CA GLN A 108 4.12 25.97 6.53
C GLN A 108 3.00 25.97 7.59
N GLN A 109 2.03 25.05 7.49
CA GLN A 109 0.87 24.98 8.38
C GLN A 109 1.03 23.85 9.40
N THR A 110 1.97 24.02 10.34
CA THR A 110 2.37 22.98 11.31
C THR A 110 1.19 22.41 12.11
N TYR A 111 0.23 23.26 12.50
CA TYR A 111 -0.95 22.81 13.24
C TYR A 111 -1.82 21.86 12.42
N LEU A 112 -2.20 22.25 11.19
CA LEU A 112 -3.01 21.42 10.29
C LEU A 112 -2.28 20.12 9.93
N ARG A 113 -0.98 20.20 9.64
CA ARG A 113 -0.14 19.01 9.41
C ARG A 113 -0.21 18.05 10.59
N SER A 114 -0.08 18.55 11.82
CA SER A 114 -0.15 17.73 13.02
C SER A 114 -1.52 17.09 13.22
N VAL A 115 -2.61 17.82 12.96
CA VAL A 115 -3.98 17.30 13.07
C VAL A 115 -4.23 16.18 12.07
N TYR A 116 -3.86 16.37 10.80
CA TYR A 116 -4.04 15.34 9.78
C TYR A 116 -3.20 14.09 10.06
N LEU A 117 -1.93 14.26 10.45
CA LEU A 117 -1.06 13.14 10.77
C LEU A 117 -1.53 12.38 12.02
N SER A 118 -1.90 13.07 13.10
CA SER A 118 -2.34 12.42 14.34
C SER A 118 -3.68 11.70 14.17
N GLY A 119 -4.63 12.30 13.45
CA GLY A 119 -5.92 11.69 13.13
C GLY A 119 -5.76 10.44 12.28
N LEU A 120 -4.98 10.53 11.20
CA LEU A 120 -4.72 9.39 10.33
C LEU A 120 -3.95 8.27 11.04
N THR A 121 -2.96 8.62 11.86
CA THR A 121 -2.17 7.65 12.65
C THR A 121 -3.04 6.93 13.65
N SER A 122 -3.88 7.65 14.40
CA SER A 122 -4.80 7.06 15.39
C SER A 122 -5.76 6.07 14.72
N LEU A 123 -6.32 6.44 13.56
CA LEU A 123 -7.20 5.57 12.80
C LEU A 123 -6.47 4.34 12.28
N ALA A 124 -5.28 4.51 11.67
CA ALA A 124 -4.48 3.41 11.15
C ALA A 124 -4.09 2.41 12.25
N VAL A 125 -3.58 2.90 13.38
CA VAL A 125 -3.19 2.08 14.54
C VAL A 125 -4.40 1.32 15.09
N SER A 126 -5.56 1.99 15.22
CA SER A 126 -6.79 1.34 15.68
C SER A 126 -7.21 0.19 14.76
N LYS A 127 -7.24 0.41 13.45
CA LYS A 127 -7.63 -0.61 12.46
C LYS A 127 -6.63 -1.76 12.36
N ILE A 128 -5.33 -1.47 12.35
CA ILE A 128 -4.27 -2.50 12.35
C ILE A 128 -4.37 -3.36 13.61
N SER A 129 -4.52 -2.74 14.79
CA SER A 129 -4.66 -3.46 16.06
C SER A 129 -5.90 -4.36 16.06
N ALA A 130 -7.03 -3.87 15.53
CA ALA A 130 -8.26 -4.65 15.42
C ALA A 130 -8.10 -5.86 14.48
N ILE A 131 -7.39 -5.71 13.35
CA ILE A 131 -7.09 -6.82 12.43
C ILE A 131 -6.23 -7.88 13.11
N LEU A 132 -5.18 -7.47 13.82
CA LEU A 132 -4.25 -8.38 14.50
C LEU A 132 -4.93 -9.12 15.66
N ALA A 133 -5.82 -8.46 16.40
CA ALA A 133 -6.54 -9.03 17.54
C ALA A 133 -7.68 -10.00 17.15
N ARG A 134 -8.12 -10.01 15.88
CA ARG A 134 -9.31 -10.77 15.45
C ARG A 134 -9.12 -12.28 15.54
N THR A 135 -10.05 -13.01 16.13
CA THR A 135 -10.03 -14.49 16.15
C THR A 135 -10.74 -15.07 14.91
N SER A 136 -9.96 -15.81 14.11
CA SER A 136 -10.17 -16.60 12.87
C SER A 136 -11.54 -16.84 12.18
N ASP A 137 -12.57 -16.00 12.23
CA ASP A 137 -13.73 -16.16 11.34
C ASP A 137 -13.48 -15.53 9.95
N ALA A 138 -13.13 -16.39 8.99
CA ALA A 138 -12.53 -15.99 7.71
C ALA A 138 -13.44 -15.18 6.75
N SER A 139 -14.76 -15.44 6.72
CA SER A 139 -15.68 -14.84 5.75
C SER A 139 -16.18 -13.44 6.16
N MET A 140 -16.56 -13.25 7.42
CA MET A 140 -16.92 -11.92 7.96
C MET A 140 -15.70 -10.99 8.10
N ALA A 141 -14.50 -11.57 8.26
CA ALA A 141 -13.26 -10.79 8.33
C ALA A 141 -12.91 -10.11 6.99
N GLN A 142 -13.24 -10.75 5.86
CA GLN A 142 -12.86 -10.24 4.54
C GLN A 142 -13.74 -9.07 4.08
N SER A 143 -15.06 -9.14 4.26
CA SER A 143 -15.97 -8.04 3.89
C SER A 143 -15.71 -6.77 4.70
N SER A 144 -15.49 -6.91 6.01
CA SER A 144 -15.15 -5.78 6.88
C SER A 144 -13.79 -5.17 6.57
N PHE A 145 -12.80 -5.97 6.16
CA PHE A 145 -11.48 -5.47 5.78
C PHE A 145 -11.52 -4.53 4.57
N HIS A 146 -12.33 -4.84 3.54
CA HIS A 146 -12.49 -3.96 2.39
C HIS A 146 -13.06 -2.59 2.78
N TRP A 147 -14.08 -2.58 3.64
CA TRP A 147 -14.65 -1.34 4.16
C TRP A 147 -13.66 -0.56 5.01
N ASP A 148 -12.87 -1.25 5.84
CA ASP A 148 -11.82 -0.61 6.63
C ASP A 148 -10.75 0.04 5.72
N CYS A 149 -10.39 -0.60 4.60
CA CYS A 149 -9.43 -0.04 3.64
C CYS A 149 -10.00 1.18 2.93
N LEU A 150 -11.27 1.10 2.50
CA LEU A 150 -11.96 2.23 1.87
C LEU A 150 -12.07 3.41 2.83
N TRP A 151 -12.42 3.15 4.09
CA TRP A 151 -12.51 4.18 5.12
C TRP A 151 -11.16 4.83 5.37
N LEU A 152 -10.10 4.04 5.59
CA LEU A 152 -8.76 4.57 5.80
C LEU A 152 -8.25 5.33 4.57
N GLY A 153 -8.49 4.81 3.37
CA GLY A 153 -8.13 5.45 2.11
C GLY A 153 -8.85 6.79 1.91
N PHE A 154 -10.13 6.86 2.24
CA PHE A 154 -10.89 8.12 2.23
C PHE A 154 -10.27 9.16 3.17
N TRP A 155 -9.99 8.76 4.42
CA TRP A 155 -9.34 9.64 5.40
C TRP A 155 -7.93 10.07 4.98
N ALA A 156 -7.17 9.19 4.33
CA ALA A 156 -5.86 9.48 3.77
C ALA A 156 -5.91 10.52 2.63
N LEU A 157 -7.04 10.61 1.92
CA LEU A 157 -7.23 11.55 0.81
C LEU A 157 -7.74 12.93 1.24
N ILE A 158 -8.43 13.05 2.38
CA ILE A 158 -8.97 14.33 2.88
C ILE A 158 -7.95 15.48 2.82
N PRO A 159 -6.70 15.32 3.30
CA PRO A 159 -5.73 16.43 3.26
C PRO A 159 -5.38 16.82 1.81
N SER A 160 -5.34 15.85 0.89
CA SER A 160 -5.03 16.14 -0.51
C SER A 160 -6.17 16.84 -1.22
N VAL A 161 -7.42 16.43 -0.96
CA VAL A 161 -8.62 17.09 -1.49
C VAL A 161 -8.74 18.51 -0.93
N HIS A 162 -8.53 18.69 0.37
CA HIS A 162 -8.55 20.00 1.01
C HIS A 162 -7.51 20.94 0.39
N ALA A 163 -6.29 20.46 0.13
CA ALA A 163 -5.26 21.25 -0.53
C ALA A 163 -5.59 21.61 -1.97
N LEU A 164 -6.16 20.68 -2.74
CA LEU A 164 -6.62 20.94 -4.11
C LEU A 164 -7.72 22.01 -4.18
N GLN A 165 -8.50 22.17 -3.10
CA GLN A 165 -9.56 23.19 -3.02
C GLN A 165 -9.06 24.55 -2.52
N THR A 166 -8.00 24.58 -1.71
CA THR A 166 -7.59 25.78 -0.97
C THR A 166 -6.29 26.39 -1.43
N GLN A 167 -5.44 25.64 -2.15
CA GLN A 167 -4.16 26.12 -2.66
C GLN A 167 -4.27 26.34 -4.17
N GLU A 168 -3.80 27.50 -4.65
CA GLU A 168 -3.77 27.82 -6.09
C GLU A 168 -2.81 26.89 -6.87
N SER A 169 -1.75 26.42 -6.21
CA SER A 169 -0.74 25.52 -6.79
C SER A 169 -0.34 24.41 -5.81
N PRO A 170 -1.15 23.34 -5.69
CA PRO A 170 -0.86 22.24 -4.79
C PRO A 170 0.40 21.48 -5.25
N PRO A 171 1.17 20.89 -4.33
CA PRO A 171 2.36 20.12 -4.69
C PRO A 171 2.05 18.98 -5.68
N PRO A 172 2.97 18.67 -6.62
CA PRO A 172 2.80 17.53 -7.54
C PRO A 172 2.50 16.21 -6.82
N LEU A 173 3.07 16.03 -5.62
CA LEU A 173 2.86 14.85 -4.79
C LEU A 173 1.40 14.67 -4.36
N THR A 174 0.68 15.76 -4.15
CA THR A 174 -0.75 15.75 -3.81
C THR A 174 -1.59 15.21 -4.96
N VAL A 175 -1.31 15.68 -6.18
CA VAL A 175 -1.98 15.22 -7.40
C VAL A 175 -1.65 13.75 -7.67
N ASN A 176 -0.39 13.38 -7.49
CA ASN A 176 0.05 12.00 -7.67
C ASN A 176 -0.62 11.06 -6.65
N LEU A 177 -0.79 11.47 -5.39
CA LEU A 177 -1.49 10.68 -4.37
C LEU A 177 -2.94 10.41 -4.77
N VAL A 178 -3.67 11.44 -5.23
CA VAL A 178 -5.04 11.27 -5.72
C VAL A 178 -5.08 10.32 -6.92
N ARG A 179 -4.17 10.50 -7.88
CA ARG A 179 -4.06 9.66 -9.07
C ARG A 179 -3.83 8.19 -8.71
N ILE A 180 -2.86 7.88 -7.86
CA ILE A 180 -2.58 6.49 -7.47
C ILE A 180 -3.72 5.87 -6.67
N ALA A 181 -4.42 6.67 -5.85
CA ALA A 181 -5.58 6.19 -5.10
C ALA A 181 -6.73 5.85 -6.05
N THR A 182 -6.96 6.64 -7.10
CA THR A 182 -7.94 6.32 -8.15
C THR A 182 -7.58 5.02 -8.87
N TRP A 183 -6.33 4.84 -9.30
CA TRP A 183 -5.91 3.61 -9.96
C TRP A 183 -6.01 2.39 -9.05
N SER A 184 -5.61 2.54 -7.78
CA SER A 184 -5.69 1.47 -6.79
C SER A 184 -7.15 1.08 -6.51
N LEU A 185 -8.06 2.06 -6.43
CA LEU A 185 -9.48 1.81 -6.26
C LEU A 185 -10.09 1.10 -7.47
N LEU A 186 -9.74 1.53 -8.69
CA LEU A 186 -10.19 0.87 -9.92
C LEU A 186 -9.70 -0.57 -10.00
N ALA A 187 -8.44 -0.82 -9.66
CA ALA A 187 -7.87 -2.16 -9.67
C ALA A 187 -8.48 -3.05 -8.59
N ALA A 188 -8.73 -2.52 -7.38
CA ALA A 188 -9.42 -3.23 -6.31
C ALA A 188 -10.88 -3.54 -6.69
N ALA A 189 -11.60 -2.60 -7.32
CA ALA A 189 -12.95 -2.81 -7.82
C ALA A 189 -12.98 -3.86 -8.93
N GLY A 190 -12.01 -3.83 -9.85
CA GLY A 190 -11.84 -4.84 -10.90
C GLY A 190 -11.59 -6.24 -10.32
N CYS A 191 -10.73 -6.34 -9.30
CA CYS A 191 -10.48 -7.58 -8.57
C CYS A 191 -11.72 -8.09 -7.84
N ALA A 192 -12.46 -7.22 -7.15
CA ALA A 192 -13.70 -7.58 -6.45
C ALA A 192 -14.80 -8.02 -7.43
N ALA A 193 -14.86 -7.38 -8.61
CA ALA A 193 -15.77 -7.76 -9.69
C ALA A 193 -15.29 -8.99 -10.47
N GLN A 194 -14.05 -9.48 -10.22
CA GLN A 194 -13.44 -10.61 -10.92
C GLN A 194 -13.51 -10.43 -12.44
N ILE A 195 -13.12 -9.25 -12.94
CA ILE A 195 -13.03 -8.96 -14.37
C ILE A 195 -11.55 -9.08 -14.77
N PRO A 196 -11.18 -9.94 -15.74
CA PRO A 196 -12.02 -10.66 -16.73
C PRO A 196 -12.48 -12.08 -16.38
N GLU A 197 -12.20 -12.62 -15.19
CA GLU A 197 -12.50 -14.03 -14.82
C GLU A 197 -13.97 -14.40 -15.02
N ARG A 198 -14.89 -13.53 -14.60
CA ARG A 198 -16.35 -13.72 -14.77
C ARG A 198 -16.80 -13.73 -16.22
N LEU A 199 -16.02 -13.17 -17.13
CA LEU A 199 -16.32 -13.19 -18.56
C LEU A 199 -15.87 -14.51 -19.21
N GLY A 200 -15.23 -15.42 -18.47
CA GLY A 200 -14.80 -16.74 -18.95
C GLY A 200 -13.61 -16.69 -19.94
N VAL A 201 -13.05 -15.51 -20.18
CA VAL A 201 -12.01 -15.26 -21.21
C VAL A 201 -10.66 -15.87 -20.84
N VAL A 202 -10.43 -16.15 -19.55
CA VAL A 202 -9.09 -16.43 -18.98
C VAL A 202 -9.00 -17.79 -18.26
N GLY A 203 -9.99 -18.66 -18.44
CA GLY A 203 -10.01 -20.00 -17.82
C GLY A 203 -9.87 -19.94 -16.29
N HIS A 204 -9.01 -20.80 -15.72
CA HIS A 204 -8.74 -20.87 -14.27
C HIS A 204 -7.67 -19.88 -13.77
N TRP A 205 -7.40 -18.80 -14.50
CA TRP A 205 -6.45 -17.78 -14.06
C TRP A 205 -7.15 -16.73 -13.21
N HIS A 206 -6.38 -16.02 -12.38
CA HIS A 206 -6.86 -14.88 -11.58
C HIS A 206 -6.18 -13.55 -11.97
N PRO A 207 -6.24 -13.14 -13.25
CA PRO A 207 -5.60 -11.93 -13.76
C PRO A 207 -6.02 -10.64 -13.07
N SER A 208 -7.25 -10.54 -12.56
CA SER A 208 -7.71 -9.35 -11.82
C SER A 208 -6.96 -9.19 -10.50
N LEU A 209 -6.64 -10.31 -9.82
CA LEU A 209 -5.82 -10.32 -8.61
C LEU A 209 -4.38 -9.93 -8.94
N TYR A 210 -3.79 -10.51 -9.99
CA TYR A 210 -2.43 -10.14 -10.39
C TYR A 210 -2.34 -8.67 -10.80
N ALA A 211 -3.33 -8.18 -11.56
CA ALA A 211 -3.42 -6.79 -11.99
C ALA A 211 -3.55 -5.84 -10.79
N MET A 212 -4.38 -6.17 -9.79
CA MET A 212 -4.50 -5.38 -8.58
C MET A 212 -3.16 -5.25 -7.86
N HIS A 213 -2.45 -6.36 -7.63
CA HIS A 213 -1.14 -6.34 -7.00
C HIS A 213 -0.12 -5.56 -7.83
N LEU A 214 -0.08 -5.79 -9.15
CA LEU A 214 0.82 -5.07 -10.05
C LEU A 214 0.56 -3.57 -10.06
N VAL A 215 -0.70 -3.14 -10.09
CA VAL A 215 -1.08 -1.71 -10.03
C VAL A 215 -0.62 -1.09 -8.72
N LEU A 216 -0.74 -1.80 -7.60
CA LEU A 216 -0.26 -1.31 -6.30
C LEU A 216 1.26 -1.16 -6.27
N VAL A 217 2.01 -2.17 -6.74
CA VAL A 217 3.48 -2.09 -6.83
C VAL A 217 3.91 -0.95 -7.76
N TRP A 218 3.33 -0.89 -8.96
CA TRP A 218 3.62 0.15 -9.94
C TRP A 218 3.28 1.56 -9.43
N SER A 219 2.16 1.69 -8.72
CA SER A 219 1.75 2.96 -8.10
C SER A 219 2.74 3.40 -7.05
N SER A 220 3.22 2.49 -6.20
CA SER A 220 4.27 2.78 -5.22
C SER A 220 5.58 3.20 -5.90
N ILE A 221 6.02 2.50 -6.94
CA ILE A 221 7.22 2.85 -7.71
C ILE A 221 7.09 4.26 -8.32
N SER A 222 5.96 4.53 -8.97
CA SER A 222 5.69 5.82 -9.61
C SER A 222 5.61 6.96 -8.59
N TYR A 223 5.01 6.71 -7.43
CA TYR A 223 4.89 7.70 -6.36
C TYR A 223 6.22 7.95 -5.66
N ALA A 224 7.09 6.94 -5.54
CA ALA A 224 8.40 7.05 -4.91
C ALA A 224 9.28 8.12 -5.55
N GLN A 225 9.15 8.36 -6.87
CA GLN A 225 9.85 9.46 -7.55
C GLN A 225 9.44 10.83 -6.98
N GLY A 226 8.14 11.09 -6.84
CA GLY A 226 7.67 12.33 -6.22
C GLY A 226 8.07 12.46 -4.75
N VAL A 227 8.13 11.34 -4.02
CA VAL A 227 8.61 11.30 -2.62
C VAL A 227 10.11 11.64 -2.55
N TRP A 228 10.89 11.16 -3.51
CA TRP A 228 12.31 11.49 -3.64
C TRP A 228 12.52 12.98 -3.92
N ASP A 229 11.76 13.53 -4.87
CA ASP A 229 11.87 14.94 -5.28
C ASP A 229 11.49 15.92 -4.17
N MET A 230 10.69 15.51 -3.20
CA MET A 230 10.40 16.29 -1.99
C MET A 230 11.67 16.55 -1.15
N VAL A 231 12.68 15.69 -1.26
CA VAL A 231 13.91 15.79 -0.48
C VAL A 231 14.92 16.74 -1.11
N LEU A 232 14.95 16.81 -2.44
CA LEU A 232 15.69 17.81 -3.23
C LEU A 232 15.25 19.24 -2.83
#